data_AF-A0A5D0MCI9-F1
#
_entry.id   AF-A0A5D0MCI9-F1
#
_cell.length_a   1.000
_cell.length_b   1.000
_cell.length_c   1.000
_cell.angle_alpha   90.00
_cell.angle_beta   90.00
_cell.angle_gamma   90.00
#
_symmetry.space_group_name_H-M   'P 1'
#
loop_
_entity.id
_entity.type
_entity.pdbx_description
1 polymer ?
#
loop_
_entity_poly.entity_id
_entity_poly.type
_entity_poly.pdbx_seq_one_letter_code
_entity_poly.pdbx_strand_id
1 'polypeptide(L)'
;MQILAFRIKNIVVSIMIIFIFCLGIIFPNNNKIIKGNTKQKNLKYSIIEKNYILNQKNAVELSILLEKNKTTLTKEKIIELIKKMKKKYRNLNRMLIYGYLSKKAYEELIEMQHTEEYKNNFLFLYVKSGKSQDKGSIYWFQLKGKFSHLYGSVTDI
;
A
#
# COMPACT_ATOMS: atom_id res chain seq x y z
N MET A 1 23.52 38.30 28.39
CA MET A 1 22.29 37.54 28.72
C MET A 1 21.56 37.28 27.40
N GLN A 2 21.29 36.09 26.87
CA GLN A 2 21.20 34.75 27.42
C GLN A 2 21.69 33.75 26.34
N ILE A 3 22.92 33.27 26.48
CA ILE A 3 23.45 32.05 25.82
C ILE A 3 22.84 30.78 26.48
N LEU A 4 21.77 30.92 27.28
CA LEU A 4 21.31 29.90 28.22
C LEU A 4 20.13 29.04 27.73
N ALA A 5 19.53 29.33 26.58
CA ALA A 5 18.42 28.52 26.05
C ALA A 5 18.89 27.42 25.08
N PHE A 6 20.19 27.38 24.73
CA PHE A 6 20.76 26.44 23.76
C PHE A 6 21.19 25.08 24.36
N ARG A 7 21.06 24.84 25.68
CA ARG A 7 21.64 23.62 26.29
C ARG A 7 20.78 22.79 27.27
N ILE A 8 19.54 23.18 27.58
CA ILE A 8 18.70 22.41 28.54
C ILE A 8 17.73 21.43 27.85
N LYS A 9 17.47 21.55 26.54
CA LYS A 9 16.53 20.65 25.83
C LYS A 9 17.10 19.27 25.45
N ASN A 10 18.40 19.06 25.58
CA ASN A 10 19.06 17.79 25.22
C ASN A 10 19.31 16.83 26.39
N ILE A 11 18.95 17.19 27.63
CA ILE A 11 19.27 16.37 28.82
C ILE A 11 18.07 16.34 29.79
N VAL A 12 16.88 16.11 29.25
CA VAL A 12 15.86 15.32 29.95
C VAL A 12 15.57 14.13 29.02
N VAL A 13 16.57 13.27 28.82
CA VAL A 13 16.73 12.07 29.66
C VAL A 13 15.47 11.22 29.48
N SER A 14 15.39 10.42 28.42
CA SER A 14 15.99 9.07 28.35
C SER A 14 15.58 8.12 29.49
N ILE A 15 14.68 8.49 30.41
CA ILE A 15 14.23 7.65 31.53
C ILE A 15 12.70 7.80 31.68
N MET A 16 11.96 7.47 30.61
CA MET A 16 10.60 6.92 30.74
C MET A 16 10.51 5.60 29.96
N ILE A 17 11.60 4.84 30.03
CA ILE A 17 11.53 3.39 29.96
C ILE A 17 11.02 2.94 31.35
N ILE A 18 10.09 1.99 31.38
CA ILE A 18 9.67 1.21 32.57
C ILE A 18 8.65 1.90 33.48
N PHE A 19 7.35 1.77 33.17
CA PHE A 19 6.18 1.78 34.08
C PHE A 19 4.98 1.77 33.12
N ILE A 20 4.60 0.65 32.53
CA ILE A 20 3.55 -0.23 33.06
C ILE A 20 3.92 -1.67 32.68
N PHE A 21 4.70 -2.31 33.55
CA PHE A 21 4.64 -3.75 33.76
C PHE A 21 3.73 -3.97 34.99
N CYS A 22 2.92 -5.02 34.94
CA CYS A 22 2.29 -5.67 36.11
C CYS A 22 1.14 -4.97 36.83
N LEU A 23 -0.04 -4.95 36.20
CA LEU A 23 -1.33 -5.31 36.84
C LEU A 23 -2.15 -5.97 35.72
N GLY A 24 -2.23 -7.29 35.61
CA GLY A 24 -2.86 -8.13 36.61
C GLY A 24 -4.30 -8.40 36.18
N ILE A 25 -4.49 -9.22 35.14
CA ILE A 25 -5.75 -9.94 34.94
C ILE A 25 -5.40 -11.38 34.57
N ILE A 26 -5.42 -12.22 35.60
CA ILE A 26 -5.58 -13.67 35.49
C ILE A 26 -7.06 -13.90 35.18
N PHE A 27 -7.37 -14.56 34.06
CA PHE A 27 -8.61 -15.32 33.92
C PHE A 27 -8.25 -16.77 33.60
N PRO A 28 -9.01 -17.73 34.15
CA PRO A 28 -8.60 -19.12 34.21
C PRO A 28 -8.65 -19.80 32.84
N ASN A 29 -7.75 -20.77 32.73
CA ASN A 29 -7.65 -21.79 31.73
C ASN A 29 -9.01 -22.45 31.47
N ASN A 30 -9.56 -22.23 30.27
CA ASN A 30 -10.48 -23.17 29.65
C ASN A 30 -9.84 -23.64 28.35
N ASN A 31 -9.40 -24.89 28.36
CA ASN A 31 -8.95 -25.63 27.21
C ASN A 31 -9.96 -25.49 26.05
N LYS A 32 -9.58 -24.70 25.06
CA LYS A 32 -10.06 -24.87 23.70
C LYS A 32 -8.90 -24.60 22.77
N ILE A 33 -8.27 -25.69 22.31
CA ILE A 33 -7.38 -25.64 21.16
C ILE A 33 -8.24 -25.21 19.97
N ILE A 34 -8.24 -23.91 19.67
CA ILE A 34 -8.64 -23.40 18.37
C ILE A 34 -7.36 -22.89 17.73
N LYS A 35 -6.72 -23.78 16.96
CA LYS A 35 -5.67 -23.40 16.02
C LYS A 35 -6.25 -22.38 15.05
N GLY A 36 -5.69 -21.17 15.03
CA GLY A 36 -6.02 -20.19 14.01
C GLY A 36 -5.63 -18.78 14.42
N ASN A 37 -4.37 -18.41 14.23
CA ASN A 37 -4.02 -17.00 14.13
C ASN A 37 -2.72 -16.78 13.34
N THR A 38 -2.78 -17.05 12.05
CA THR A 38 -1.84 -16.44 11.09
C THR A 38 -1.99 -14.92 11.17
N LYS A 39 -1.08 -14.24 11.88
CA LYS A 39 -0.86 -12.79 11.69
C LYS A 39 -0.59 -12.56 10.20
N GLN A 40 -1.62 -12.18 9.44
CA GLN A 40 -1.46 -11.84 8.04
C GLN A 40 -0.49 -10.66 7.93
N LYS A 41 0.72 -10.92 7.41
CA LYS A 41 1.67 -9.85 7.09
C LYS A 41 1.02 -8.95 6.02
N ASN A 42 0.96 -7.65 6.30
CA ASN A 42 0.46 -6.66 5.34
C ASN A 42 1.46 -6.52 4.17
N LEU A 43 0.93 -6.30 2.96
CA LEU A 43 1.73 -5.92 1.79
C LEU A 43 2.34 -4.54 2.02
N LYS A 44 3.67 -4.46 1.96
CA LYS A 44 4.41 -3.19 2.04
C LYS A 44 4.44 -2.52 0.68
N TYR A 45 4.30 -1.19 0.69
CA TYR A 45 4.32 -0.36 -0.51
C TYR A 45 4.89 1.03 -0.19
N SER A 46 5.40 1.71 -1.21
CA SER A 46 5.69 3.14 -1.20
C SER A 46 4.97 3.84 -2.34
N ILE A 47 4.66 5.13 -2.16
CA ILE A 47 4.11 5.97 -3.23
C ILE A 47 5.31 6.63 -3.92
N ILE A 48 5.49 6.36 -5.21
CA ILE A 48 6.57 6.95 -6.03
C ILE A 48 6.11 8.31 -6.55
N GLU A 49 4.86 8.42 -6.97
CA GLU A 49 4.28 9.63 -7.52
C GLU A 49 2.81 9.77 -7.09
N LYS A 50 2.40 11.03 -6.87
CA LYS A 50 1.02 11.38 -6.55
C LYS A 50 0.64 12.66 -7.28
N ASN A 51 -0.29 12.54 -8.22
CA ASN A 51 -0.82 13.65 -8.99
C ASN A 51 -2.31 13.86 -8.66
N TYR A 52 -2.71 15.13 -8.56
CA TYR A 52 -4.12 15.50 -8.59
C TYR A 52 -4.44 15.93 -10.00
N ILE A 53 -5.45 15.32 -10.62
CA ILE A 53 -5.78 15.59 -12.02
C ILE A 53 -6.35 17.01 -12.08
N LEU A 54 -5.55 17.95 -12.61
CA LEU A 54 -5.73 19.41 -12.52
C LEU A 54 -7.09 19.93 -13.03
N ASN A 55 -7.79 19.15 -13.87
CA ASN A 55 -9.09 19.53 -14.44
C ASN A 55 -10.30 18.86 -13.75
N GLN A 56 -10.08 18.08 -12.68
CA GLN A 56 -11.14 17.36 -11.97
C GLN A 56 -10.91 17.48 -10.48
N LYS A 57 -11.64 18.40 -9.82
CA LYS A 57 -11.49 18.75 -8.39
C LYS A 57 -11.52 17.56 -7.41
N ASN A 58 -11.92 16.36 -7.84
CA ASN A 58 -12.10 15.17 -7.01
C ASN A 58 -11.39 13.91 -7.54
N ALA A 59 -10.23 14.05 -8.19
CA ALA A 59 -9.52 12.92 -8.78
C ALA A 59 -8.06 12.81 -8.29
N VAL A 60 -7.59 11.58 -8.06
CA VAL A 60 -6.19 11.29 -7.70
C VAL A 60 -5.62 10.21 -8.58
N GLU A 61 -4.34 10.36 -8.91
CA GLU A 61 -3.51 9.39 -9.58
C GLU A 61 -2.32 9.04 -8.68
N LEU A 62 -2.07 7.75 -8.50
CA LEU A 62 -1.02 7.21 -7.65
C LEU A 62 -0.18 6.19 -8.40
N SER A 63 1.14 6.38 -8.40
CA SER A 63 2.10 5.35 -8.82
C SER A 63 2.73 4.75 -7.57
N ILE A 64 2.61 3.43 -7.38
CA ILE A 64 3.07 2.75 -6.16
C ILE A 64 4.10 1.66 -6.46
N LEU A 65 5.13 1.57 -5.62
CA LEU A 65 6.09 0.48 -5.62
C LEU A 65 5.67 -0.56 -4.58
N LEU A 66 5.53 -1.81 -5.01
CA LEU A 66 5.25 -2.95 -4.16
C LEU A 66 6.54 -3.72 -3.86
N GLU A 67 6.73 -4.11 -2.62
CA GLU A 67 7.89 -4.91 -2.24
C GLU A 67 7.78 -6.33 -2.85
N LYS A 68 8.84 -6.79 -3.52
CA LYS A 68 8.93 -8.13 -4.18
C LYS A 68 8.92 -9.33 -3.23
N ASN A 69 8.39 -9.20 -2.01
CA ASN A 69 8.34 -10.32 -1.07
C ASN A 69 7.26 -11.33 -1.51
N LYS A 70 7.71 -12.52 -1.95
CA LYS A 70 6.86 -13.58 -2.50
C LYS A 70 5.72 -14.02 -1.58
N THR A 71 5.89 -13.90 -0.25
CA THR A 71 4.90 -14.35 0.74
C THR A 71 3.76 -13.36 0.97
N THR A 72 3.97 -12.06 0.74
CA THR A 72 2.96 -11.01 0.95
C THR A 72 2.37 -10.47 -0.35
N LEU A 73 3.05 -10.68 -1.47
CA LEU A 73 2.60 -10.24 -2.78
C LEU A 73 1.63 -11.26 -3.39
N THR A 74 0.36 -11.22 -3.02
CA THR A 74 -0.73 -12.04 -3.60
C THR A 74 -1.85 -11.17 -4.17
N LYS A 75 -2.72 -11.76 -4.99
CA LYS A 75 -3.87 -11.07 -5.59
C LYS A 75 -4.77 -10.47 -4.49
N GLU A 76 -5.05 -11.24 -3.44
CA GLU A 76 -5.89 -10.86 -2.30
C GLU A 76 -5.26 -9.70 -1.54
N LYS A 77 -3.94 -9.72 -1.35
CA LYS A 77 -3.22 -8.63 -0.65
C LYS A 77 -3.16 -7.35 -1.47
N ILE A 78 -3.11 -7.43 -2.79
CA ILE A 78 -3.26 -6.28 -3.68
C ILE A 78 -4.69 -5.70 -3.58
N ILE A 79 -5.72 -6.55 -3.57
CA ILE A 79 -7.12 -6.14 -3.40
C ILE A 79 -7.34 -5.45 -2.05
N GLU A 80 -6.84 -6.03 -0.96
CA GLU A 80 -6.90 -5.43 0.38
C GLU A 80 -6.20 -4.06 0.43
N LEU A 81 -5.04 -3.93 -0.23
CA LEU A 81 -4.31 -2.66 -0.33
C LEU A 81 -5.14 -1.60 -1.04
N ILE A 82 -5.73 -1.94 -2.19
CA ILE A 82 -6.59 -1.02 -2.95
C ILE A 82 -7.83 -0.62 -2.14
N LYS A 83 -8.47 -1.56 -1.42
CA LYS A 83 -9.59 -1.24 -0.51
C LYS A 83 -9.18 -0.25 0.60
N LYS A 84 -7.98 -0.43 1.17
CA LYS A 84 -7.42 0.53 2.15
C LYS A 84 -7.17 1.91 1.52
N MET A 85 -6.62 1.97 0.30
CA MET A 85 -6.42 3.23 -0.42
C MET A 85 -7.75 3.91 -0.76
N LYS A 86 -8.75 3.19 -1.27
CA LYS A 86 -10.11 3.70 -1.50
C LYS A 86 -10.68 4.38 -0.24
N LYS A 87 -10.52 3.76 0.94
CA LYS A 87 -10.96 4.35 2.21
C LYS A 87 -10.19 5.63 2.56
N LYS A 88 -8.87 5.65 2.34
CA LYS A 88 -8.02 6.82 2.59
C LYS A 88 -8.41 8.03 1.72
N TYR A 89 -8.81 7.79 0.47
CA TYR A 89 -9.21 8.83 -0.48
C TYR A 89 -10.73 8.80 -0.76
N ARG A 90 -11.55 8.45 0.23
CA ARG A 90 -13.00 8.26 0.07
C ARG A 90 -13.76 9.46 -0.49
N ASN A 91 -13.23 10.67 -0.29
CA ASN A 91 -13.81 11.92 -0.77
C ASN A 91 -13.55 12.18 -2.26
N LEU A 92 -12.70 11.36 -2.89
CA LEU A 92 -12.38 11.47 -4.32
C LEU A 92 -13.29 10.51 -5.11
N ASN A 93 -13.96 11.05 -6.11
CA ASN A 93 -14.86 10.26 -6.95
C ASN A 93 -14.05 9.44 -7.96
N ARG A 94 -12.93 9.97 -8.45
CA ARG A 94 -12.05 9.31 -9.41
C ARG A 94 -10.71 8.94 -8.80
N MET A 95 -10.21 7.77 -9.19
CA MET A 95 -8.93 7.27 -8.68
C MET A 95 -8.27 6.36 -9.72
N LEU A 96 -6.99 6.61 -9.96
CA LEU A 96 -6.09 5.74 -10.70
C LEU A 96 -4.97 5.28 -9.77
N ILE A 97 -4.66 3.98 -9.77
CA ILE A 97 -3.51 3.44 -9.03
C ILE A 97 -2.74 2.49 -9.95
N TYR A 98 -1.48 2.82 -10.22
CA TYR A 98 -0.55 1.98 -10.98
C TYR A 98 0.37 1.24 -10.02
N GLY A 99 0.44 -0.09 -10.13
CA GLY A 99 1.27 -0.94 -9.28
C GLY A 99 2.50 -1.47 -10.00
N TYR A 100 3.69 -1.23 -9.42
CA TYR A 100 4.97 -1.68 -9.96
C TYR A 100 5.75 -2.51 -8.94
N LEU A 101 6.61 -3.41 -9.43
CA LEU A 101 7.60 -4.14 -8.61
C LEU A 101 9.02 -3.57 -8.71
N SER A 102 9.24 -2.60 -9.60
CA SER A 102 10.53 -1.98 -9.83
C SER A 102 10.32 -0.52 -10.18
N LYS A 103 11.19 0.35 -9.64
CA LYS A 103 11.18 1.79 -9.99
C LYS A 103 11.48 1.98 -11.47
N LYS A 104 12.36 1.16 -12.04
CA LYS A 104 12.72 1.20 -13.46
C LYS A 104 11.53 0.94 -14.38
N ALA A 105 10.61 0.05 -14.00
CA ALA A 105 9.40 -0.17 -14.79
C ALA A 105 8.42 1.02 -14.79
N TYR A 106 8.42 1.82 -13.73
CA TYR A 106 7.68 3.09 -13.69
C TYR A 106 8.36 4.13 -14.60
N GLU A 107 9.68 4.25 -14.52
CA GLU A 107 10.48 5.15 -15.38
C GLU A 107 10.28 4.81 -16.86
N GLU A 108 10.34 3.52 -17.22
CA GLU A 108 10.10 3.04 -18.57
C GLU A 108 8.67 3.35 -19.06
N LEU A 109 7.64 3.28 -18.20
CA LEU A 109 6.30 3.66 -18.61
C LEU A 109 6.23 5.16 -19.00
N ILE A 110 6.86 6.03 -18.21
CA ILE A 110 6.88 7.48 -18.47
C ILE A 110 7.62 7.77 -19.78
N GLU A 111 8.73 7.07 -20.02
CA GLU A 111 9.51 7.17 -21.24
C GLU A 111 8.88 6.46 -22.45
N MET A 112 7.68 5.87 -22.29
CA MET A 112 6.98 5.08 -23.32
C MET A 112 7.82 3.90 -23.86
N GLN A 113 8.66 3.32 -22.99
CA GLN A 113 9.47 2.15 -23.28
C GLN A 113 8.80 0.89 -22.71
N HIS A 114 8.81 -0.19 -23.49
CA HIS A 114 8.19 -1.46 -23.12
C HIS A 114 9.21 -2.60 -23.12
N THR A 115 10.30 -2.41 -22.38
CA THR A 115 11.38 -3.41 -22.29
C THR A 115 10.95 -4.62 -21.47
N GLU A 116 11.84 -5.62 -21.35
CA GLU A 116 11.62 -6.75 -20.44
C GLU A 116 11.41 -6.31 -18.99
N GLU A 117 12.04 -5.23 -18.52
CA GLU A 117 11.84 -4.76 -17.15
C GLU A 117 10.40 -4.29 -16.93
N TYR A 118 9.85 -3.48 -17.84
CA TYR A 118 8.44 -3.11 -17.85
C TYR A 118 7.52 -4.35 -17.87
N LYS A 119 7.72 -5.26 -18.83
CA LYS A 119 6.91 -6.50 -18.99
C LYS A 119 6.90 -7.38 -17.74
N ASN A 120 8.02 -7.41 -17.01
CA ASN A 120 8.20 -8.22 -15.81
C ASN A 120 7.68 -7.56 -14.54
N ASN A 121 7.56 -6.23 -14.49
CA ASN A 121 7.39 -5.51 -13.22
C ASN A 121 6.20 -4.54 -13.18
N PHE A 122 5.56 -4.21 -14.31
CA PHE A 122 4.27 -3.52 -14.28
C PHE A 122 3.15 -4.53 -13.99
N LEU A 123 2.45 -4.37 -12.88
CA LEU A 123 1.51 -5.40 -12.40
C LEU A 123 0.07 -5.11 -12.78
N PHE A 124 -0.40 -3.91 -12.46
CA PHE A 124 -1.82 -3.59 -12.60
C PHE A 124 -2.07 -2.09 -12.69
N LEU A 125 -3.26 -1.77 -13.17
CA LEU A 125 -3.91 -0.48 -13.06
C LEU A 125 -5.27 -0.67 -12.37
N TYR A 126 -5.51 0.04 -11.27
CA TYR A 126 -6.84 0.17 -10.70
C TYR A 126 -7.48 1.46 -11.19
N VAL A 127 -8.74 1.37 -11.62
CA VAL A 127 -9.53 2.51 -12.13
C VAL A 127 -10.84 2.62 -11.37
N LYS A 128 -11.15 3.83 -10.91
CA LYS A 128 -12.48 4.26 -10.47
C LYS A 128 -12.89 5.51 -11.27
N SER A 129 -13.94 5.39 -12.06
CA SER A 129 -14.42 6.39 -13.03
C SER A 129 -15.29 7.50 -12.43
N GLY A 130 -15.70 7.36 -11.16
CA GLY A 130 -16.46 8.38 -10.42
C GLY A 130 -17.96 8.39 -10.66
N LYS A 131 -18.51 7.40 -11.36
CA LYS A 131 -19.96 7.13 -11.31
C LYS A 131 -20.33 6.69 -9.89
N SER A 132 -21.50 7.11 -9.39
CA SER A 132 -21.94 6.89 -8.00
C SER A 132 -21.96 5.42 -7.55
N GLN A 133 -22.16 4.50 -8.50
CA GLN A 133 -22.17 3.05 -8.27
C GLN A 133 -20.85 2.35 -8.65
N ASP A 134 -19.88 3.07 -9.20
CA ASP A 134 -18.64 2.47 -9.66
C ASP A 134 -17.74 2.11 -8.47
N LYS A 135 -17.63 0.80 -8.25
CA LYS A 135 -16.76 0.24 -7.22
C LYS A 135 -15.29 0.18 -7.70
N GLY A 136 -15.03 0.38 -8.98
CA GLY A 136 -13.71 0.33 -9.59
C GLY A 136 -13.20 -1.09 -9.82
N SER A 137 -12.27 -1.21 -10.76
CA SER A 137 -11.74 -2.50 -11.23
C SER A 137 -10.23 -2.46 -11.35
N ILE A 138 -9.60 -3.61 -11.15
CA ILE A 138 -8.16 -3.86 -11.39
C ILE A 138 -8.01 -4.50 -12.76
N TYR A 139 -7.22 -3.87 -13.62
CA TYR A 139 -6.74 -4.39 -14.88
C TYR A 139 -5.33 -4.93 -14.68
N TRP A 140 -5.09 -6.18 -15.07
CA TRP A 140 -3.82 -6.85 -14.84
C TRP A 140 -2.92 -6.80 -16.09
N PHE A 141 -1.69 -6.35 -15.92
CA PHE A 141 -0.77 -6.00 -17.01
C PHE A 141 0.58 -6.71 -16.98
N GLN A 142 0.87 -7.55 -15.98
CA GLN A 142 2.14 -8.28 -15.94
C GLN A 142 2.22 -9.30 -17.07
N LEU A 143 3.07 -9.08 -18.06
CA LEU A 143 3.25 -9.99 -19.21
C LEU A 143 4.05 -11.23 -18.83
N LYS A 144 5.01 -11.09 -17.92
CA LYS A 144 5.89 -12.16 -17.47
C LYS A 144 6.09 -12.08 -15.95
N GLY A 145 6.00 -13.23 -15.26
CA GLY A 145 6.21 -13.31 -13.81
C GLY A 145 5.00 -13.86 -13.03
N LYS A 146 4.93 -13.55 -11.74
CA LYS A 146 4.00 -14.21 -10.79
C LYS A 146 2.51 -14.08 -11.17
N PHE A 147 2.12 -12.93 -11.72
CA PHE A 147 0.75 -12.61 -12.11
C PHE A 147 0.53 -12.68 -13.63
N SER A 148 1.43 -13.29 -14.41
CA SER A 148 1.23 -13.39 -15.86
C SER A 148 -0.02 -14.17 -16.25
N HIS A 149 -0.44 -15.14 -15.44
CA HIS A 149 -1.71 -15.85 -15.59
C HIS A 149 -2.95 -14.95 -15.46
N LEU A 150 -2.81 -13.72 -14.95
CA LEU A 150 -3.89 -12.73 -14.87
C LEU A 150 -3.82 -11.72 -16.01
N TYR A 151 -2.80 -11.71 -16.85
CA TYR A 151 -2.62 -10.71 -17.90
C TYR A 151 -3.89 -10.55 -18.76
N GLY A 152 -4.34 -9.31 -18.96
CA GLY A 152 -5.54 -8.99 -19.74
C GLY A 152 -6.86 -9.25 -19.01
N SER A 153 -6.85 -9.86 -17.83
CA SER A 153 -8.05 -10.04 -17.01
C SER A 153 -8.42 -8.80 -16.21
N VAL A 154 -9.67 -8.77 -15.74
CA VAL A 154 -10.22 -7.70 -14.92
C VAL A 154 -10.77 -8.29 -13.61
N THR A 155 -10.49 -7.62 -12.48
CA THR A 155 -11.07 -7.94 -11.17
C THR A 155 -11.85 -6.75 -10.63
N ASP A 156 -13.15 -6.90 -10.41
CA ASP A 156 -13.98 -5.88 -9.74
C ASP A 156 -13.76 -5.87 -8.21
N ILE A 157 -13.85 -4.69 -7.59
CA ILE A 157 -13.42 -4.44 -6.19
C ILE A 157 -14.54 -4.09 -5.22
#